data_AF-A0A7L9BRF9-F1
#
_entry.id   AF-A0A7L9BRF9-F1
#
_cell.length_a   1.000
_cell.length_b   1.000
_cell.length_c   1.000
_cell.angle_alpha   90.00
_cell.angle_beta   90.00
_cell.angle_gamma   90.00
#
_symmetry.space_group_name_H-M   'P 1'
#
loop_
_entity.id
_entity.type
_entity.pdbx_description
1 polymer ?
#
loop_
_entity_poly.entity_id
_entity_poly.type
_entity_poly.pdbx_seq_one_letter_code
_entity_poly.pdbx_strand_id
1 'polypeptide(L)'
;MARFVFKLEAVMRQRRAVERARQTALARAEAERLGAEADARAARDLIETSRREMRGILAPGGPVSLSSARLQAGASLRALVMARRAVLRLSGATAHAEARRRELIDATTRRKAVERLRERRFEAWKTLLNKAELSEQDERAVMAASRTDGGDS
;
A
#
# COMPACT_ATOMS: atom_id res chain seq x y z
N MET A 1 14.37 35.47 -15.62
CA MET A 1 14.88 34.46 -14.68
C MET A 1 14.86 33.09 -15.33
N ALA A 2 15.96 32.34 -15.24
CA ALA A 2 15.98 30.95 -15.71
C ALA A 2 15.03 30.09 -14.87
N ARG A 3 14.33 29.11 -15.48
CA ARG A 3 13.42 28.18 -14.78
C ARG A 3 14.06 26.79 -14.72
N PHE A 4 13.97 26.12 -13.57
CA PHE A 4 14.39 24.73 -13.45
C PHE A 4 13.48 23.80 -14.27
N VAL A 5 14.09 22.98 -15.12
CA VAL A 5 13.40 21.94 -15.90
C VAL A 5 13.98 20.57 -15.56
N PHE A 6 13.17 19.72 -14.94
CA PHE A 6 13.57 18.36 -14.63
C PHE A 6 13.36 17.44 -15.84
N LYS A 7 14.47 16.97 -16.44
CA LYS A 7 14.44 16.16 -17.67
C LYS A 7 13.66 14.84 -17.56
N LEU A 8 13.42 14.33 -16.35
CA LEU A 8 12.73 13.05 -16.10
C LEU A 8 11.29 13.23 -15.58
N GLU A 9 10.63 14.36 -15.86
CA GLU A 9 9.26 14.60 -15.41
C GLU A 9 8.28 13.54 -15.94
N ALA A 10 8.45 13.11 -17.20
CA ALA A 10 7.65 12.04 -17.79
C ALA A 10 7.80 10.71 -17.03
N VAL A 11 9.02 10.38 -16.60
CA VAL A 11 9.30 9.19 -15.78
C VAL A 11 8.65 9.33 -14.41
N MET A 12 8.74 10.50 -13.76
CA MET A 12 8.08 10.75 -12.48
C MET A 12 6.56 10.55 -12.57
N ARG A 13 5.93 11.07 -13.62
CA ARG A 13 4.50 10.87 -13.90
C ARG A 13 4.16 9.39 -14.09
N GLN A 14 4.95 8.66 -14.87
CA GLN A 14 4.79 7.21 -15.05
C GLN A 14 4.90 6.46 -13.72
N ARG A 15 5.91 6.77 -12.89
CA ARG A 15 6.11 6.11 -11.58
C ARG A 15 4.94 6.35 -10.64
N ARG A 16 4.39 7.56 -10.59
CA ARG A 16 3.16 7.86 -9.83
C ARG A 16 1.95 7.08 -10.34
N ALA A 17 1.80 6.94 -11.66
CA ALA A 17 0.72 6.13 -12.22
C ALA A 17 0.86 4.65 -11.84
N VAL A 18 2.07 4.09 -11.89
CA VAL A 18 2.35 2.72 -11.46
C VAL A 18 2.07 2.51 -9.97
N GLU A 19 2.53 3.42 -9.10
CA GLU A 19 2.24 3.36 -7.66
C GLU A 19 0.73 3.35 -7.39
N ARG A 20 -0.04 4.24 -8.03
CA ARG A 20 -1.51 4.25 -7.91
C ARG A 20 -2.14 2.94 -8.38
N ALA A 21 -1.68 2.37 -9.49
CA ALA A 21 -2.18 1.08 -9.96
C ALA A 21 -1.92 -0.03 -8.93
N ARG A 22 -0.75 -0.02 -8.25
CA ARG A 22 -0.43 -0.98 -7.18
C ARG A 22 -1.25 -0.73 -5.91
N GLN A 23 -1.56 0.51 -5.57
CA GLN A 23 -2.48 0.84 -4.47
C GLN A 23 -3.87 0.25 -4.73
N THR A 24 -4.41 0.44 -5.94
CA THR A 24 -5.70 -0.16 -6.32
C THR A 24 -5.67 -1.68 -6.29
N ALA A 25 -4.59 -2.30 -6.78
CA ALA A 25 -4.42 -3.75 -6.73
C ALA A 25 -4.37 -4.29 -5.29
N LEU A 26 -3.63 -3.62 -4.40
CA LEU A 26 -3.60 -3.96 -2.97
C LEU A 26 -4.98 -3.81 -2.33
N ALA A 27 -5.70 -2.72 -2.60
CA ALA A 27 -7.03 -2.50 -2.05
C ALA A 27 -8.00 -3.62 -2.43
N ARG A 28 -7.95 -4.10 -3.68
CA ARG A 28 -8.74 -5.26 -4.12
C ARG A 28 -8.37 -6.54 -3.39
N ALA A 29 -7.06 -6.82 -3.24
CA ALA A 29 -6.58 -8.00 -2.53
C ALA A 29 -6.95 -7.97 -1.03
N GLU A 30 -6.90 -6.80 -0.39
CA GLU A 30 -7.35 -6.64 1.00
C GLU A 30 -8.85 -6.84 1.15
N ALA A 31 -9.66 -6.34 0.20
CA ALA A 31 -11.10 -6.58 0.20
C ALA A 31 -11.42 -8.08 0.09
N GLU A 32 -10.71 -8.81 -0.77
CA GLU A 32 -10.82 -10.26 -0.89
C GLU A 32 -10.43 -10.97 0.41
N ARG A 33 -9.31 -10.56 1.04
CA ARG A 33 -8.85 -11.11 2.32
C ARG A 33 -9.89 -10.89 3.43
N LEU A 34 -10.46 -9.69 3.53
CA LEU A 34 -11.51 -9.38 4.50
C LEU A 34 -12.78 -10.22 4.26
N GLY A 35 -13.16 -10.43 3.00
CA GLY A 35 -14.25 -11.34 2.66
C GLY A 35 -13.97 -12.78 3.05
N ALA A 36 -12.76 -13.29 2.81
CA ALA A 36 -12.33 -14.62 3.26
C ALA A 36 -12.30 -14.76 4.78
N GLU A 37 -11.93 -13.69 5.48
CA GLU A 37 -11.91 -13.64 6.94
C GLU A 37 -13.33 -13.69 7.52
N ALA A 38 -14.27 -12.97 6.92
CA ALA A 38 -15.68 -13.01 7.29
C ALA A 38 -16.26 -14.42 7.13
N ASP A 39 -15.98 -15.11 6.02
CA ASP A 39 -16.43 -16.48 5.78
C ASP A 39 -15.82 -17.47 6.79
N ALA A 40 -14.56 -17.30 7.15
CA ALA A 40 -13.90 -18.12 8.17
C ALA A 40 -14.52 -17.93 9.55
N ARG A 41 -14.87 -16.69 9.92
CA ARG A 41 -15.60 -16.40 11.16
C ARG A 41 -17.00 -17.04 11.15
N ALA A 42 -17.75 -16.85 10.07
CA ALA A 42 -19.09 -17.44 9.93
C ALA A 42 -19.05 -18.98 10.03
N ALA A 43 -18.07 -19.63 9.40
CA ALA A 43 -17.91 -21.08 9.48
C ALA A 43 -17.55 -21.55 10.91
N ARG A 44 -16.74 -20.79 11.64
CA ARG A 44 -16.45 -21.06 13.06
C ARG A 44 -17.72 -20.96 13.92
N ASP A 45 -18.52 -19.92 13.72
CA ASP A 45 -19.75 -19.70 14.50
C ASP A 45 -20.78 -20.82 14.24
N LEU A 46 -20.84 -21.31 13.00
CA LEU A 46 -21.65 -22.47 12.64
C LEU A 46 -21.18 -23.75 13.34
N ILE A 47 -19.87 -23.99 13.43
CA ILE A 47 -19.31 -25.14 14.17
C ILE A 47 -19.68 -25.05 15.66
N GLU A 48 -19.52 -23.89 16.28
CA GLU A 48 -19.82 -23.70 17.70
C GLU A 48 -21.32 -23.84 17.99
N THR A 49 -22.18 -23.37 17.08
CA THR A 49 -23.63 -23.59 17.17
C THR A 49 -23.98 -25.06 17.03
N SER A 50 -23.42 -25.73 16.01
CA SER A 50 -23.63 -27.18 15.80
C SER A 50 -23.20 -28.01 17.01
N ARG A 51 -22.10 -27.63 17.66
CA ARG A 51 -21.59 -28.26 18.89
C ARG A 51 -22.51 -28.04 20.10
N ARG A 52 -23.07 -26.84 20.26
CA ARG A 52 -24.02 -26.54 21.34
C ARG A 52 -25.31 -27.33 21.17
N GLU A 53 -25.86 -27.36 19.96
CA GLU A 53 -27.05 -28.15 19.63
C GLU A 53 -26.84 -29.65 19.86
N MET A 54 -25.70 -30.20 19.43
CA MET A 54 -25.37 -31.60 19.67
C MET A 54 -25.29 -31.94 21.16
N ARG A 55 -24.68 -31.05 21.97
CA ARG A 55 -24.66 -31.20 23.44
C ARG A 55 -26.07 -31.16 24.05
N GLY A 56 -26.97 -30.33 23.51
CA GLY A 56 -28.36 -30.29 23.94
C GLY A 56 -29.11 -31.59 23.64
N ILE A 57 -28.93 -32.17 22.44
CA ILE A 57 -29.55 -33.44 22.05
C ILE A 57 -29.05 -34.62 22.91
N LEU A 58 -27.78 -34.58 23.33
CA LEU A 58 -27.13 -35.62 24.14
C LEU A 58 -27.19 -35.35 25.64
N ALA A 59 -27.91 -34.30 26.08
CA ALA A 59 -27.99 -33.95 27.50
C ALA A 59 -28.71 -35.06 28.30
N PRO A 60 -28.21 -35.40 29.50
CA PRO A 60 -28.84 -36.42 30.34
C PRO A 60 -30.25 -35.99 30.78
N GLY A 61 -31.21 -36.92 30.75
CA GLY A 61 -32.57 -36.71 31.27
C GLY A 61 -33.68 -36.52 30.23
N GLY A 62 -33.37 -36.55 28.92
CA GLY A 62 -34.37 -36.52 27.84
C GLY A 62 -34.26 -37.72 26.88
N PRO A 63 -35.31 -38.04 26.09
CA PRO A 63 -35.26 -39.11 25.11
C PRO A 63 -34.29 -38.76 23.97
N VAL A 64 -33.19 -39.53 23.86
CA VAL A 64 -32.22 -39.36 22.78
C VAL A 64 -32.81 -39.87 21.47
N SER A 65 -33.12 -38.95 20.56
CA SER A 65 -33.55 -39.30 19.20
C SER A 65 -32.34 -39.59 18.31
N LEU A 66 -32.16 -40.85 17.92
CA LEU A 66 -31.10 -41.28 16.99
C LEU A 66 -31.18 -40.57 15.62
N SER A 67 -32.41 -40.25 15.16
CA SER A 67 -32.61 -39.52 13.90
C SER A 67 -32.10 -38.07 14.00
N SER A 68 -32.36 -37.41 15.14
CA SER A 68 -31.87 -36.05 15.42
C SER A 68 -30.35 -36.02 15.56
N ALA A 69 -29.76 -37.01 16.24
CA ALA A 69 -28.31 -37.14 16.36
C ALA A 69 -27.62 -37.36 14.99
N ARG A 70 -28.22 -38.19 14.13
CA ARG A 70 -27.71 -38.43 12.76
C ARG A 70 -27.80 -37.18 11.88
N LEU A 71 -28.91 -36.46 11.95
CA LEU A 71 -29.08 -35.18 11.25
C LEU A 71 -28.01 -34.16 11.68
N GLN A 72 -27.76 -34.06 12.99
CA GLN A 72 -26.79 -33.14 13.56
C GLN A 72 -25.33 -33.50 13.23
N ALA A 73 -25.02 -34.79 13.16
CA ALA A 73 -23.72 -35.26 12.67
C ALA A 73 -23.48 -34.82 11.22
N GLY A 74 -24.50 -34.92 10.35
CA GLY A 74 -24.43 -34.43 8.98
C GLY A 74 -24.23 -32.92 8.87
N ALA A 75 -24.91 -32.13 9.71
CA ALA A 75 -24.73 -30.67 9.79
C ALA A 75 -23.30 -30.31 10.23
N SER A 76 -22.77 -31.00 11.25
CA SER A 76 -21.42 -30.80 11.77
C SER A 76 -20.34 -31.09 10.73
N LEU A 77 -20.50 -32.16 9.94
CA LEU A 77 -19.58 -32.49 8.84
C LEU A 77 -19.57 -31.40 7.76
N ARG A 78 -20.75 -30.89 7.38
CA ARG A 78 -20.85 -29.77 6.42
C ARG A 78 -20.17 -28.51 6.96
N ALA A 79 -20.40 -28.16 8.23
CA ALA A 79 -19.77 -27.02 8.88
C ALA A 79 -18.23 -27.15 8.89
N LEU A 80 -17.71 -28.34 9.15
CA LEU A 80 -16.27 -28.62 9.11
C LEU A 80 -15.67 -28.45 7.70
N VAL A 81 -16.36 -28.93 6.66
CA VAL A 81 -15.94 -28.75 5.27
C VAL A 81 -15.94 -27.27 4.88
N MET A 82 -16.97 -26.52 5.26
CA MET A 82 -17.04 -25.08 5.04
C MET A 82 -15.88 -24.35 5.74
N ALA A 83 -15.61 -24.67 7.00
CA ALA A 83 -14.50 -24.06 7.74
C ALA A 83 -13.14 -24.35 7.10
N ARG A 84 -12.88 -25.60 6.67
CA ARG A 84 -11.64 -25.94 5.95
C ARG A 84 -11.49 -25.13 4.67
N ARG A 85 -12.55 -25.02 3.87
CA ARG A 85 -12.55 -24.21 2.63
C ARG A 85 -12.30 -22.73 2.93
N ALA A 86 -12.95 -22.19 3.95
CA ALA A 86 -12.80 -20.79 4.34
C ALA A 86 -11.37 -20.49 4.83
N VAL A 87 -10.76 -21.39 5.62
CA VAL A 87 -9.37 -21.25 6.07
C VAL A 87 -8.38 -21.30 4.90
N LEU A 88 -8.57 -22.22 3.94
CA LEU A 88 -7.73 -22.28 2.74
C LEU A 88 -7.88 -21.02 1.87
N ARG A 89 -9.10 -20.49 1.75
CA ARG A 89 -9.33 -19.24 1.03
C ARG A 89 -8.66 -18.06 1.74
N LEU A 90 -8.76 -17.99 3.06
CA LEU A 90 -8.16 -16.93 3.86
C LEU A 90 -6.63 -16.96 3.77
N SER A 91 -6.00 -18.14 3.84
CA SER A 91 -4.54 -18.25 3.72
C SER A 91 -4.08 -17.81 2.32
N GLY A 92 -4.78 -18.23 1.27
CA GLY A 92 -4.52 -17.81 -0.10
C GLY A 92 -4.68 -16.29 -0.29
N ALA A 93 -5.79 -15.72 0.16
CA ALA A 93 -6.05 -14.28 0.07
C ALA A 93 -5.04 -13.44 0.88
N THR A 94 -4.62 -13.94 2.05
CA THR A 94 -3.56 -13.30 2.86
C THR A 94 -2.24 -13.29 2.12
N ALA A 95 -1.80 -14.43 1.58
CA ALA A 95 -0.57 -14.51 0.78
C ALA A 95 -0.64 -13.60 -0.45
N HIS A 96 -1.81 -13.51 -1.09
CA HIS A 96 -2.02 -12.59 -2.22
C HIS A 96 -1.88 -11.12 -1.81
N ALA A 97 -2.53 -10.71 -0.71
CA ALA A 97 -2.44 -9.35 -0.19
C ALA A 97 -0.99 -8.97 0.18
N GLU A 98 -0.25 -9.87 0.83
CA GLU A 98 1.17 -9.66 1.14
C GLU A 98 2.02 -9.46 -0.12
N ALA A 99 1.79 -10.27 -1.16
CA ALA A 99 2.47 -10.10 -2.44
C ALA A 99 2.19 -8.72 -3.05
N ARG A 100 0.93 -8.26 -3.05
CA ARG A 100 0.58 -6.92 -3.54
C ARG A 100 1.18 -5.79 -2.70
N ARG A 101 1.32 -5.99 -1.39
CA ARG A 101 1.96 -5.03 -0.50
C ARG A 101 3.43 -4.85 -0.85
N ARG A 102 4.15 -5.95 -1.12
CA ARG A 102 5.55 -5.91 -1.58
C ARG A 102 5.68 -5.17 -2.91
N GLU A 103 4.80 -5.45 -3.88
CA GLU A 103 4.80 -4.73 -5.17
C GLU A 103 4.59 -3.22 -5.00
N LEU A 104 3.72 -2.80 -4.06
CA LEU A 104 3.50 -1.39 -3.75
C LEU A 104 4.73 -0.74 -3.11
N ILE A 105 5.40 -1.43 -2.19
CA ILE A 105 6.65 -0.96 -1.55
C ILE A 105 7.73 -0.75 -2.62
N ASP A 106 7.87 -1.68 -3.55
CA ASP A 106 8.83 -1.56 -4.66
C ASP A 106 8.49 -0.37 -5.57
N ALA A 107 7.22 -0.20 -5.93
CA ALA A 107 6.77 0.93 -6.76
C ALA A 107 7.03 2.28 -6.07
N THR A 108 6.73 2.36 -4.76
CA THR A 108 6.97 3.54 -3.92
C THR A 108 8.46 3.86 -3.85
N THR A 109 9.31 2.85 -3.64
CA THR A 109 10.77 3.01 -3.58
C THR A 109 11.31 3.54 -4.90
N ARG A 110 10.87 2.99 -6.03
CA ARG A 110 11.25 3.44 -7.37
C ARG A 110 10.80 4.88 -7.65
N ARG A 111 9.61 5.30 -7.20
CA ARG A 111 9.16 6.70 -7.30
C ARG A 111 10.05 7.63 -6.48
N LYS A 112 10.28 7.30 -5.20
CA LYS A 112 11.10 8.09 -4.28
C LYS A 112 12.54 8.25 -4.78
N ALA A 113 13.10 7.23 -5.45
CA ALA A 113 14.43 7.33 -6.07
C ALA A 113 14.50 8.44 -7.14
N VAL A 114 13.46 8.59 -7.96
CA VAL A 114 13.38 9.65 -8.98
C VAL A 114 13.14 11.02 -8.34
N GLU A 115 12.36 11.08 -7.26
CA GLU A 115 12.18 12.32 -6.48
C GLU A 115 13.49 12.82 -5.86
N ARG A 116 14.24 11.93 -5.21
CA ARG A 116 15.58 12.27 -4.70
C ARG A 116 16.55 12.71 -5.79
N LEU A 117 16.41 12.19 -7.01
CA LEU A 117 17.21 12.66 -8.14
C LEU A 117 16.78 14.07 -8.58
N ARG A 118 15.47 14.37 -8.58
CA ARG A 118 14.94 15.70 -8.87
C ARG A 118 15.44 16.72 -7.85
N GLU A 119 15.35 16.41 -6.56
CA GLU A 119 15.83 17.26 -5.46
C GLU A 119 17.32 17.60 -5.63
N ARG A 120 18.17 16.58 -5.83
CA ARG A 120 19.62 16.81 -6.06
C ARG A 120 19.90 17.68 -7.28
N ARG A 121 19.15 17.50 -8.37
CA ARG A 121 19.30 18.31 -9.58
C ARG A 121 18.82 19.75 -9.39
N PHE A 122 17.77 19.93 -8.60
CA PHE A 122 17.25 21.24 -8.25
C PHE A 122 18.24 22.03 -7.39
N GLU A 123 18.82 21.40 -6.36
CA GLU A 123 19.85 22.04 -5.54
C GLU A 123 21.09 22.42 -6.36
N ALA A 124 21.58 21.52 -7.23
CA ALA A 124 22.71 21.84 -8.11
C ALA A 124 22.41 23.02 -9.04
N TRP A 125 21.20 23.09 -9.60
CA TRP A 125 20.77 24.22 -10.42
C TRP A 125 20.71 25.53 -9.63
N LYS A 126 20.21 25.47 -8.39
CA LYS A 126 20.15 26.63 -7.48
C LYS A 126 21.54 27.14 -7.13
N THR A 127 22.50 26.26 -6.86
CA THR A 127 23.91 26.65 -6.64
C THR A 127 24.51 27.35 -7.84
N LEU A 128 24.23 26.86 -9.06
CA LEU A 128 24.72 27.50 -10.29
C LEU A 128 24.08 28.87 -10.52
N LEU A 129 22.77 29.00 -10.27
CA LEU A 129 22.07 30.27 -10.39
C LEU A 129 22.62 31.31 -9.41
N ASN A 130 22.76 30.94 -8.13
CA ASN A 130 23.32 31.82 -7.11
C ASN A 130 24.76 32.26 -7.47
N LYS A 131 25.58 31.35 -8.01
CA LYS A 131 26.94 31.68 -8.45
C LYS A 131 26.94 32.68 -9.61
N ALA A 132 26.05 32.51 -10.58
CA ALA A 132 25.91 33.43 -11.71
C ALA A 132 25.43 34.82 -11.24
N GLU A 133 24.41 34.86 -10.37
CA GLU A 133 23.90 36.11 -9.81
C GLU A 133 24.95 36.86 -8.97
N LEU A 134 25.77 36.14 -8.19
CA LEU A 134 26.88 36.74 -7.45
C LEU A 134 27.94 37.33 -8.39
N SER A 135 28.31 36.60 -9.46
CA SER A 135 29.24 37.10 -10.48
C SER A 135 28.72 38.38 -11.17
N GLU A 136 27.43 38.43 -11.50
CA GLU A 136 26.80 39.63 -12.07
C GLU A 136 26.80 40.82 -11.10
N GLN A 137 26.66 40.56 -9.79
CA GLN A 137 26.73 41.61 -8.77
C GLN A 137 28.14 42.17 -8.63
N ASP A 138 29.15 41.29 -8.61
CA ASP A 138 30.56 41.69 -8.52
C ASP A 138 30.97 42.50 -9.76
N GLU A 139 30.58 42.07 -10.96
CA GLU A 139 30.83 42.81 -12.20
C GLU A 139 30.19 44.21 -12.19
N ARG A 140 28.95 44.34 -11.69
CA ARG A 140 28.28 45.64 -11.53
C ARG A 140 28.98 46.52 -10.50
N ALA A 141 29.48 45.95 -9.40
CA ALA A 141 30.21 46.68 -8.38
C ALA A 141 31.55 47.21 -8.92
N VAL A 142 32.30 46.39 -9.67
CA VAL A 142 33.55 46.81 -10.34
C VAL A 142 33.29 47.93 -11.35
N MET A 143 32.27 47.78 -12.21
CA MET A 143 31.89 48.81 -13.20
C MET A 143 31.37 50.11 -12.55
N ALA A 144 30.77 50.04 -11.36
CA ALA A 144 30.38 51.23 -10.59
C ALA A 144 31.61 51.93 -10.02
N ALA A 145 32.52 51.19 -9.38
CA ALA A 145 33.75 51.71 -8.81
C ALA A 145 34.65 52.38 -9.87
N SER A 146 34.80 51.75 -11.04
CA SER A 146 35.61 52.30 -12.14
C SER A 146 35.04 53.60 -12.73
N ARG A 147 33.74 53.85 -12.58
CA ARG A 147 33.10 55.11 -13.03
C ARG A 147 33.30 56.26 -12.05
N THR A 148 33.41 55.97 -10.75
CA THR A 148 33.72 56.98 -9.73
C THR A 148 35.18 57.40 -9.75
N ASP A 149 36.11 56.47 -9.99
CA ASP A 149 37.56 56.76 -10.00
C ASP A 149 38.01 57.61 -11.22
N GLY A 150 37.30 57.49 -12.35
CA GLY A 150 37.59 58.27 -13.56
C GLY A 150 36.93 59.66 -13.61
N GLY A 151 36.18 60.05 -12.57
CA GLY A 151 35.44 61.32 -12.51
C GLY A 151 36.10 62.43 -11.70
N ASP A 152 37.24 62.16 -11.06
CA ASP A 152 37.94 63.08 -10.12
C ASP A 152 39.32 63.51 -10.65
N SER A 153 39.48 63.63 -11.98
CA SER A 153 40.69 64.15 -12.66
C SER A 153 40.37 65.35 -13.55
#